data_AF-A0A7S1PTL8-F1
#
_entry.id   AF-A0A7S1PTL8-F1
#
_cell.length_a   1.000
_cell.length_b   1.000
_cell.length_c   1.000
_cell.angle_alpha   90.00
_cell.angle_beta   90.00
_cell.angle_gamma   90.00
#
_symmetry.space_group_name_H-M   'P 1'
#
loop_
_entity.id
_entity.type
_entity.pdbx_description
1 polymer ?
#
loop_
_entity_poly.entity_id
_entity_poly.type
_entity_poly.pdbx_seq_one_letter_code
_entity_poly.pdbx_strand_id
1 'polypeptide(L)'
;VSVLYWARPPINTRTHTLRIMSSAASRLSDVVTRQDVSSLANHTEVAASHMDLAWHLDFAAERIGGTVVLRMATVVPGVTRIVLDAKGLNVAAVKVSVADGPEEPATFGPADDACEALGQGLAIALPRAIETAGTTVHVRVEYQT
;
A
#
# COMPACT_ATOMS: atom_id res chain seq x y z
N VAL A 1 51.09 49.89 32.89
CA VAL A 1 51.24 49.20 31.58
C VAL A 1 51.78 47.81 31.86
N SER A 2 51.05 46.80 31.38
CA SER A 2 51.17 45.32 31.45
C SER A 2 52.39 44.64 32.10
N VAL A 3 52.12 43.65 32.96
CA VAL A 3 52.99 42.48 33.18
C VAL A 3 52.12 41.22 33.16
N LEU A 4 52.38 40.34 32.18
CA LEU A 4 51.77 39.01 32.02
C LEU A 4 52.27 38.06 33.11
N TYR A 5 51.36 37.34 33.78
CA TYR A 5 51.68 36.13 34.52
C TYR A 5 51.00 34.93 33.84
N TRP A 6 51.83 33.93 33.52
CA TRP A 6 51.46 32.66 32.93
C TRP A 6 51.13 31.67 34.06
N ALA A 7 49.92 31.09 34.04
CA ALA A 7 49.55 29.99 34.92
C ALA A 7 49.51 28.69 34.12
N ARG A 8 50.22 27.66 34.59
CA ARG A 8 50.25 26.31 34.00
C ARG A 8 48.91 25.59 34.24
N PRO A 9 48.32 24.91 33.25
CA PRO A 9 47.19 24.03 33.50
C PRO A 9 47.66 22.68 34.09
N PRO A 10 46.97 22.13 35.11
CA PRO A 10 47.20 20.75 35.56
C PRO A 10 46.52 19.70 34.67
N ILE A 11 47.04 18.48 34.80
CA ILE A 11 46.87 17.30 33.95
C ILE A 11 45.50 16.62 34.11
N ASN A 12 44.86 16.37 32.96
CA ASN A 12 44.08 15.21 32.50
C ASN A 12 43.28 14.33 33.50
N THR A 13 41.97 14.23 33.26
CA THR A 13 41.26 12.93 33.32
C THR A 13 40.25 12.86 32.18
N ARG A 14 40.54 12.00 31.19
CA ARG A 14 39.64 11.66 30.09
C ARG A 14 38.42 10.92 30.64
N THR A 15 37.27 11.57 30.69
CA THR A 15 35.99 10.86 30.75
C THR A 15 35.58 10.53 29.31
N HIS A 16 35.99 9.35 28.83
CA HIS A 16 35.35 8.74 27.66
C HIS A 16 33.96 8.27 28.08
N THR A 17 32.97 9.16 28.03
CA THR A 17 31.58 8.73 28.04
C THR A 17 31.32 8.05 26.70
N LEU A 18 31.42 6.72 26.67
CA LEU A 18 30.94 5.90 25.57
C LEU A 18 29.43 6.14 25.48
N ARG A 19 29.03 7.05 24.60
CA ARG A 19 27.62 7.27 24.26
C ARG A 19 27.17 6.09 23.42
N ILE A 20 26.86 4.97 24.08
CA ILE A 20 26.03 3.91 23.49
C ILE A 20 24.61 4.45 23.44
N MET A 21 24.36 5.36 22.50
CA MET A 21 23.02 5.75 22.09
C MET A 21 23.02 5.81 20.58
N SER A 22 22.82 4.67 19.93
CA SER A 22 22.06 4.54 18.69
C SER A 22 22.18 3.09 18.18
N SER A 23 21.32 2.21 18.69
CA SER A 23 21.14 0.85 18.14
C SER A 23 19.66 0.48 18.09
N ALA A 24 18.84 1.00 19.00
CA ALA A 24 17.39 0.83 18.94
C ALA A 24 16.71 1.73 17.88
N ALA A 25 17.15 2.98 17.71
CA ALA A 25 16.54 3.89 16.73
C ALA A 25 16.75 3.43 15.27
N SER A 26 17.89 2.80 14.98
CA SER A 26 18.19 2.25 13.65
C SER A 26 17.39 0.98 13.32
N ARG A 27 16.90 0.24 14.32
CA ARG A 27 16.02 -0.93 14.09
C ARG A 27 14.57 -0.54 13.89
N LEU A 28 14.17 0.64 14.34
CA LEU A 28 12.80 1.15 14.19
C LEU A 28 12.57 1.82 12.84
N SER A 29 13.63 2.32 12.19
CA SER A 29 13.58 2.79 10.80
C SER A 29 13.62 1.66 9.77
N ASP A 30 14.03 0.45 10.16
CA ASP A 30 14.12 -0.73 9.28
C ASP A 30 12.80 -1.50 9.12
N VAL A 31 11.73 -1.05 9.79
CA VAL A 31 10.37 -1.20 9.23
C VAL A 31 10.19 -0.16 8.13
N VAL A 32 11.17 -0.06 7.23
CA VAL A 32 10.88 0.26 5.85
C VAL A 32 9.87 -0.80 5.45
N THR A 33 8.68 -0.37 5.07
CA THR A 33 7.68 -1.20 4.40
C THR A 33 8.39 -1.98 3.30
N ARG A 34 8.83 -3.21 3.57
CA ARG A 34 9.51 -4.05 2.59
C ARG A 34 8.51 -4.22 1.47
N GLN A 35 8.77 -3.56 0.35
CA GLN A 35 7.92 -3.63 -0.82
C GLN A 35 7.78 -5.10 -1.20
N ASP A 36 6.53 -5.58 -1.26
CA ASP A 36 6.27 -6.93 -1.73
C ASP A 36 6.58 -6.99 -3.22
N VAL A 37 7.72 -7.58 -3.56
CA VAL A 37 8.20 -7.73 -4.94
C VAL A 37 7.40 -8.76 -5.74
N SER A 38 6.48 -9.48 -5.10
CA SER A 38 5.65 -10.51 -5.74
C SER A 38 4.21 -10.04 -5.98
N SER A 39 3.90 -8.77 -5.68
CA SER A 39 2.59 -8.17 -5.89
C SER A 39 2.72 -6.91 -6.75
N LEU A 40 1.76 -6.73 -7.67
CA LEU A 40 1.57 -5.54 -8.47
C LEU A 40 0.56 -4.58 -7.81
N ALA A 41 -0.09 -4.98 -6.71
CA ALA A 41 -1.10 -4.17 -6.03
C ALA A 41 -0.49 -2.99 -5.26
N ASN A 42 -1.16 -1.83 -5.26
CA ASN A 42 -0.75 -0.64 -4.51
C ASN A 42 -1.18 -0.70 -3.03
N HIS A 43 -0.85 -1.80 -2.35
CA HIS A 43 -1.25 -2.10 -0.97
C HIS A 43 -0.71 -1.11 0.09
N THR A 44 0.33 -0.35 -0.26
CA THR A 44 0.86 0.75 0.57
C THR A 44 0.02 2.03 0.49
N GLU A 45 -0.83 2.15 -0.52
CA GLU A 45 -1.73 3.29 -0.74
C GLU A 45 -3.17 2.97 -0.31
N VAL A 46 -3.60 1.71 -0.48
CA VAL A 46 -4.96 1.25 -0.14
C VAL A 46 -4.90 -0.16 0.43
N ALA A 47 -5.52 -0.37 1.60
CA ALA A 47 -5.51 -1.66 2.29
C ALA A 47 -6.92 -2.26 2.35
N ALA A 48 -7.06 -3.53 1.96
CA ALA A 48 -8.29 -4.28 2.14
C ALA A 48 -8.46 -4.72 3.60
N SER A 49 -9.69 -4.65 4.12
CA SER A 49 -10.06 -5.07 5.47
C SER A 49 -11.09 -6.19 5.48
N HIS A 50 -11.87 -6.33 4.40
CA HIS A 50 -12.89 -7.37 4.27
C HIS A 50 -13.08 -7.77 2.81
N MET A 51 -13.54 -9.00 2.59
CA MET A 51 -13.82 -9.57 1.28
C MET A 51 -15.11 -10.39 1.33
N ASP A 52 -16.04 -10.07 0.45
CA ASP A 52 -17.27 -10.84 0.22
C ASP A 52 -17.22 -11.49 -1.15
N LEU A 53 -17.45 -12.80 -1.20
CA LEU A 53 -17.39 -13.60 -2.42
C LEU A 53 -18.75 -14.21 -2.72
N ALA A 54 -19.24 -13.96 -3.92
CA ALA A 54 -20.45 -14.58 -4.46
C ALA A 54 -20.09 -15.28 -5.77
N TRP A 55 -19.98 -16.61 -5.73
CA TRP A 55 -19.49 -17.41 -6.85
C TRP A 55 -20.52 -18.38 -7.40
N HIS A 56 -20.39 -18.64 -8.69
CA HIS A 56 -21.02 -19.72 -9.42
C HIS A 56 -19.92 -20.62 -10.00
N LEU A 57 -20.08 -21.93 -9.83
CA LEU A 57 -19.13 -22.94 -10.30
C LEU A 57 -19.71 -23.65 -11.52
N ASP A 58 -19.03 -23.53 -12.66
CA ASP A 58 -19.31 -24.29 -13.87
C ASP A 58 -18.28 -25.41 -14.00
N PHE A 59 -18.65 -26.61 -13.56
CA PHE A 59 -17.78 -27.78 -13.63
C PHE A 59 -17.60 -28.31 -15.06
N ALA A 60 -18.52 -28.03 -15.98
CA ALA A 60 -18.40 -28.49 -17.36
C ALA A 60 -17.40 -27.62 -18.14
N ALA A 61 -17.38 -26.32 -17.85
CA ALA A 61 -16.42 -25.38 -18.41
C ALA A 61 -15.11 -25.28 -17.61
N GLU A 62 -15.04 -25.90 -16.43
CA GLU A 62 -13.94 -25.76 -15.45
C GLU A 62 -13.70 -24.29 -15.04
N ARG A 63 -14.78 -23.53 -14.81
CA ARG A 63 -14.73 -22.10 -14.52
C ARG A 63 -15.40 -21.72 -13.21
N ILE A 64 -14.84 -20.69 -12.58
CA ILE A 64 -15.42 -19.96 -11.46
C ILE A 64 -15.77 -18.56 -11.95
N GLY A 65 -17.03 -18.16 -11.80
CA GLY A 65 -17.48 -16.82 -12.13
C GLY A 65 -18.27 -16.20 -10.99
N GLY A 66 -18.47 -14.89 -11.04
CA GLY A 66 -19.32 -14.17 -10.10
C GLY A 66 -18.76 -12.83 -9.71
N THR A 67 -18.84 -12.50 -8.42
CA THR A 67 -18.46 -11.19 -7.92
C THR A 67 -17.63 -11.29 -6.66
N VAL A 68 -16.60 -10.44 -6.55
CA VAL A 68 -15.96 -10.08 -5.29
C VAL A 68 -16.32 -8.64 -4.92
N VAL A 69 -16.61 -8.40 -3.64
CA VAL A 69 -16.66 -7.05 -3.06
C VAL A 69 -15.54 -6.93 -2.05
N LEU A 70 -14.63 -5.97 -2.27
CA LEU A 70 -13.55 -5.65 -1.36
C LEU A 70 -13.92 -4.40 -0.58
N ARG A 71 -13.92 -4.48 0.75
CA ARG A 71 -13.93 -3.30 1.60
C ARG A 71 -12.49 -2.90 1.89
N MET A 72 -12.15 -1.67 1.56
CA MET A 72 -10.79 -1.15 1.64
C MET A 72 -10.78 0.20 2.35
N ALA A 73 -9.61 0.65 2.78
CA ALA A 73 -9.39 2.00 3.27
C ALA A 73 -8.11 2.58 2.66
N THR A 74 -8.13 3.88 2.32
CA THR A 74 -6.91 4.57 1.89
C THR A 74 -5.90 4.63 3.05
N VAL A 75 -4.64 4.36 2.77
CA VAL A 75 -3.53 4.46 3.74
C VAL A 75 -2.88 5.84 3.67
N VAL A 76 -2.88 6.44 2.47
CA VAL A 76 -2.34 7.77 2.19
C VAL A 76 -3.44 8.68 1.62
N PRO A 77 -3.30 10.01 1.72
CA PRO A 77 -4.19 10.94 1.00
C PRO A 77 -3.87 10.97 -0.50
N GLY A 78 -4.79 11.52 -1.30
CA GLY A 78 -4.60 11.78 -2.73
C GLY A 78 -4.69 10.54 -3.62
N VAL A 79 -5.31 9.46 -3.15
CA VAL A 79 -5.45 8.23 -3.94
C VAL A 79 -6.43 8.46 -5.09
N THR A 80 -5.99 8.17 -6.31
CA THR A 80 -6.79 8.33 -7.54
C THR A 80 -7.12 7.02 -8.23
N ARG A 81 -6.39 5.94 -7.91
CA ARG A 81 -6.61 4.60 -8.47
C ARG A 81 -6.33 3.52 -7.43
N ILE A 82 -6.95 2.37 -7.63
CA ILE A 82 -6.66 1.13 -6.92
C ILE A 82 -6.04 0.15 -7.92
N VAL A 83 -4.97 -0.52 -7.55
CA VAL A 83 -4.36 -1.59 -8.35
C VAL A 83 -4.48 -2.89 -7.57
N LEU A 84 -5.08 -3.91 -8.19
CA LEU A 84 -5.23 -5.25 -7.63
C LEU A 84 -4.39 -6.24 -8.43
N ASP A 85 -3.93 -7.32 -7.79
CA ASP A 85 -3.33 -8.44 -8.50
C ASP A 85 -4.40 -9.20 -9.30
N ALA A 86 -4.13 -9.49 -10.58
CA ALA A 86 -5.00 -10.31 -11.41
C ALA A 86 -4.19 -11.22 -12.35
N LYS A 87 -4.57 -12.49 -12.43
CA LYS A 87 -3.94 -13.45 -13.35
C LYS A 87 -4.96 -14.47 -13.83
N GLY A 88 -5.06 -14.61 -15.15
CA GLY A 88 -6.04 -15.53 -15.77
C GLY A 88 -7.49 -15.17 -15.45
N LEU A 89 -7.78 -13.89 -15.23
CA LEU A 89 -9.13 -13.42 -14.96
C LEU A 89 -9.69 -12.65 -16.17
N ASN A 90 -10.94 -12.93 -16.51
CA ASN A 90 -11.75 -12.10 -17.37
C ASN A 90 -12.62 -11.18 -16.51
N VAL A 91 -12.34 -9.88 -16.50
CA VAL A 91 -13.08 -8.88 -15.72
C VAL A 91 -14.14 -8.22 -16.61
N ALA A 92 -15.41 -8.42 -16.25
CA ALA A 92 -16.55 -7.94 -17.04
C ALA A 92 -16.98 -6.52 -16.62
N ALA A 93 -16.95 -6.23 -15.32
CA ALA A 93 -17.36 -4.94 -14.79
C ALA A 93 -16.67 -4.63 -13.45
N VAL A 94 -16.45 -3.35 -13.20
CA VAL A 94 -15.99 -2.84 -11.91
C VAL A 94 -16.87 -1.68 -11.50
N LYS A 95 -17.28 -1.67 -10.23
CA LYS A 95 -17.99 -0.55 -9.62
C LYS A 95 -17.35 -0.19 -8.28
N VAL A 96 -17.49 1.07 -7.90
CA VAL A 96 -16.86 1.62 -6.70
C VAL A 96 -17.85 2.45 -5.91
N SER A 97 -17.79 2.34 -4.59
CA SER A 97 -18.43 3.28 -3.66
C SER A 97 -17.37 3.86 -2.73
N VAL A 98 -17.42 5.17 -2.50
CA VAL A 98 -16.47 5.89 -1.63
C VAL A 98 -17.22 6.46 -0.44
N ALA A 99 -16.70 6.25 0.77
CA ALA A 99 -17.28 6.68 2.04
C ALA A 99 -18.76 6.25 2.21
N ASP A 100 -19.05 5.00 1.85
CA ASP A 100 -20.41 4.42 1.87
C ASP A 100 -21.43 5.21 1.02
N GLY A 101 -20.94 5.94 0.01
CA GLY A 101 -21.75 6.63 -0.99
C GLY A 101 -22.39 5.69 -2.01
N PRO A 102 -23.02 6.24 -3.07
CA PRO A 102 -23.59 5.41 -4.13
C PRO A 102 -22.50 4.60 -4.84
N GLU A 103 -22.90 3.43 -5.32
CA GLU A 103 -22.05 2.58 -6.14
C GLU A 103 -22.10 3.08 -7.60
N GLU A 104 -20.93 3.41 -8.15
CA GLU A 104 -20.79 3.99 -9.48
C GLU A 104 -19.89 3.10 -10.36
N PRO A 105 -20.13 3.00 -11.68
CA PRO A 105 -19.22 2.31 -12.58
C PRO A 105 -17.81 2.95 -12.57
N ALA A 106 -16.77 2.11 -12.54
CA ALA A 106 -15.39 2.56 -12.67
C ALA A 106 -14.81 2.22 -14.04
N THR A 107 -13.89 3.07 -14.50
CA THR A 107 -12.98 2.71 -15.59
C THR A 107 -11.90 1.79 -15.04
N PHE A 108 -11.61 0.69 -15.74
CA PHE A 108 -10.58 -0.26 -15.35
C PHE A 108 -9.79 -0.76 -16.56
N GLY A 109 -8.59 -1.24 -16.32
CA GLY A 109 -7.70 -1.76 -17.35
C GLY A 109 -6.41 -2.35 -16.77
N PRO A 110 -5.47 -2.75 -17.63
CA PRO A 110 -4.16 -3.18 -17.17
C PRO A 110 -3.40 -2.02 -16.50
N ALA A 111 -2.69 -2.31 -15.43
CA ALA A 111 -1.70 -1.42 -14.85
C ALA A 111 -0.45 -1.34 -15.76
N ASP A 112 0.34 -0.29 -15.56
CA ASP A 112 1.51 0.01 -16.41
C ASP A 112 2.61 -1.07 -16.29
N ASP A 113 2.69 -1.76 -15.14
CA ASP A 113 3.70 -2.76 -14.83
C ASP A 113 3.14 -4.19 -15.03
N ALA A 114 3.23 -4.71 -16.24
CA ALA A 114 2.95 -6.11 -16.54
C ALA A 114 4.18 -6.99 -16.28
N CYS A 115 4.03 -8.08 -15.53
CA CYS A 115 5.08 -9.07 -15.34
C CYS A 115 4.51 -10.46 -15.61
N GLU A 116 5.02 -11.15 -16.64
CA GLU A 116 4.51 -12.47 -17.05
C GLU A 116 4.39 -13.47 -15.87
N ALA A 117 5.37 -13.46 -14.97
CA ALA A 117 5.37 -14.31 -13.79
C ALA A 117 4.23 -13.96 -12.81
N LEU A 118 3.95 -12.67 -12.59
CA LEU A 118 3.00 -12.16 -11.61
C LEU A 118 1.57 -12.02 -12.16
N GLY A 119 1.41 -11.94 -13.48
CA GLY A 119 0.14 -11.64 -14.14
C GLY A 119 0.07 -10.19 -14.62
N GLN A 120 -1.10 -9.58 -14.48
CA GLN A 120 -1.37 -8.21 -14.91
C GLN A 120 -2.08 -7.47 -13.79
N GLY A 121 -1.54 -6.34 -13.36
CA GLY A 121 -2.23 -5.50 -12.38
C GLY A 121 -3.56 -5.00 -12.96
N LEU A 122 -4.64 -5.08 -12.20
CA LEU A 122 -5.92 -4.49 -12.54
C LEU A 122 -5.99 -3.08 -11.97
N ALA A 123 -5.74 -2.07 -12.80
CA ALA A 123 -5.87 -0.68 -12.44
C ALA A 123 -7.34 -0.23 -12.54
N ILE A 124 -7.87 0.32 -11.46
CA ILE A 124 -9.25 0.78 -11.31
C ILE A 124 -9.20 2.27 -10.97
N ALA A 125 -9.72 3.12 -11.85
CA ALA A 125 -9.79 4.55 -11.61
C ALA A 125 -10.91 4.86 -10.61
N LEU A 126 -10.60 5.64 -9.58
CA LEU A 126 -11.60 6.17 -8.67
C LEU A 126 -12.35 7.33 -9.36
N PRO A 127 -13.66 7.51 -9.09
CA PRO A 127 -14.45 8.58 -9.73
C PRO A 127 -13.96 9.99 -9.35
N ARG A 128 -13.22 10.10 -8.25
CA ARG A 128 -12.54 11.31 -7.78
C ARG A 128 -11.34 10.93 -6.92
N ALA A 129 -10.40 11.85 -6.78
CA ALA A 129 -9.31 11.72 -5.82
C ALA A 129 -9.86 11.64 -4.38
N ILE A 130 -9.31 10.75 -3.58
CA ILE A 130 -9.62 10.61 -2.16
C ILE A 130 -8.55 11.35 -1.36
N GLU A 131 -8.87 12.58 -0.97
CA GLU A 131 -7.92 13.49 -0.33
C GLU A 131 -7.55 13.13 1.11
N THR A 132 -8.26 12.19 1.75
CA THR A 132 -8.09 11.86 3.16
C THR A 132 -7.76 10.38 3.33
N ALA A 133 -6.69 10.09 4.08
CA ALA A 133 -6.36 8.74 4.52
C ALA A 133 -7.45 8.18 5.47
N GLY A 134 -7.60 6.86 5.51
CA GLY A 134 -8.63 6.17 6.29
C GLY A 134 -10.03 6.20 5.66
N THR A 135 -10.19 6.79 4.47
CA THR A 135 -11.48 6.81 3.78
C THR A 135 -11.82 5.41 3.29
N THR A 136 -13.02 4.93 3.63
CA THR A 136 -13.50 3.62 3.18
C THR A 136 -13.83 3.65 1.69
N VAL A 137 -13.44 2.59 0.98
CA VAL A 137 -13.77 2.35 -0.42
C VAL A 137 -14.26 0.93 -0.58
N HIS A 138 -15.39 0.73 -1.26
CA HIS A 138 -15.88 -0.58 -1.65
C HIS A 138 -15.64 -0.77 -3.14
N VAL A 139 -14.97 -1.87 -3.51
CA VAL A 139 -14.70 -2.22 -4.90
C VAL A 139 -15.44 -3.51 -5.23
N ARG A 140 -16.44 -3.43 -6.10
CA ARG A 140 -17.15 -4.59 -6.63
C ARG A 140 -16.56 -4.96 -7.99
N VAL A 141 -16.08 -6.19 -8.13
CA VAL A 141 -15.51 -6.71 -9.38
C VAL A 141 -16.32 -7.93 -9.83
N GLU A 142 -16.86 -7.87 -11.03
CA GLU A 142 -17.49 -9.01 -11.71
C GLU A 142 -16.45 -9.68 -12.61
N TYR A 143 -16.21 -10.97 -12.38
CA TYR A 143 -15.13 -11.69 -13.05
C TYR A 143 -15.42 -13.17 -13.27
N GLN A 144 -14.57 -13.77 -14.08
CA GLN A 144 -14.53 -15.19 -14.41
C GLN A 144 -13.06 -15.66 -14.52
N THR A 145 -12.79 -16.91 -14.16
CA THR A 145 -11.54 -17.63 -14.52
C THR A 145 -11.62 -18.28 -15.89
#